data_AF-A0AAQ3MEG5-F1
#
_entry.id   AF-A0AAQ3MEG5-F1
#
_cell.length_a   1.000
_cell.length_b   1.000
_cell.length_c   1.000
_cell.angle_alpha   90.00
_cell.angle_beta   90.00
_cell.angle_gamma   90.00
#
_symmetry.space_group_name_H-M   'P 1'
#
loop_
_entity.id
_entity.type
_entity.pdbx_description
1 polymer ?
#
loop_
_entity_poly.entity_id
_entity_poly.type
_entity_poly.pdbx_seq_one_letter_code
_entity_poly.pdbx_strand_id
1 'polypeptide(L)'
;MKWCGSDGDNNVLVIELLGPSLEDLFYFCGNKLSLKTVLMLADQMLTRIEYLHSKGFLHRDIKPDNFLMGLGKKANQLVLTLINSSRENKGLTGTARYASYNTHSGIEQSRRDDLESLGYVLMYFLRGSLPWQGLQAATKRQKYDKICKKKLSTPIEVLCKSYPVEFASYFHYCLSLTFDQRPDYGLLKRLFRNLFTRAGYDSDYLFDWTILKYQQMQQQKTQSQPNAPLAVPTSLEPLEEDNNKGVNGSTQLDAEKPLISVDHQRTVNNGSSMPTAMPGVSTENVSKPVRLRRVSSTKQ
;
A
#
# COMPACT_ATOMS: atom_id res chain seq x y z
N MET A 1 -2.68 -0.42 -27.26
CA MET A 1 -2.86 1.01 -27.60
C MET A 1 -4.12 1.10 -28.46
N LYS A 2 -4.95 2.15 -28.34
CA LYS A 2 -6.14 2.32 -29.19
C LYS A 2 -5.92 3.36 -30.29
N TRP A 3 -5.29 4.48 -29.95
CA TRP A 3 -4.91 5.55 -30.88
C TRP A 3 -3.79 6.40 -30.28
N CYS A 4 -2.98 7.05 -31.13
CA CYS A 4 -2.02 8.07 -30.74
C CYS A 4 -1.87 9.10 -31.86
N GLY A 5 -1.68 10.37 -31.51
CA GLY A 5 -1.54 11.47 -32.46
C GLY A 5 -1.48 12.83 -31.75
N SER A 6 -1.78 13.90 -32.46
CA SER A 6 -1.81 15.28 -31.95
C SER A 6 -3.21 15.88 -31.99
N ASP A 7 -3.56 16.67 -30.97
CA ASP A 7 -4.78 17.48 -30.87
C ASP A 7 -4.38 18.93 -30.52
N GLY A 8 -4.34 19.79 -31.53
CA GLY A 8 -3.58 21.05 -31.48
C GLY A 8 -2.13 20.80 -31.08
N ASP A 9 -1.62 21.60 -30.14
CA ASP A 9 -0.25 21.48 -29.59
C ASP A 9 -0.05 20.25 -28.66
N ASN A 10 -1.10 19.46 -28.40
CA ASN A 10 -1.06 18.37 -27.43
C ASN A 10 -0.79 17.02 -28.10
N ASN A 11 0.24 16.30 -27.65
CA ASN A 11 0.38 14.88 -27.96
C ASN A 11 -0.63 14.08 -27.13
N VAL A 12 -1.52 13.33 -27.78
CA VAL A 12 -2.64 12.61 -27.18
C VAL A 12 -2.50 11.10 -27.43
N LEU A 13 -2.72 10.32 -26.37
CA LEU A 13 -2.60 8.86 -26.35
C LEU A 13 -3.87 8.24 -25.75
N VAL A 14 -4.56 7.42 -26.54
CA VAL A 14 -5.77 6.71 -26.12
C VAL A 14 -5.44 5.23 -25.86
N ILE A 15 -5.76 4.78 -24.64
CA ILE A 15 -5.52 3.41 -24.16
C ILE A 15 -6.82 2.75 -23.67
N GLU A 16 -6.72 1.51 -23.19
CA GLU A 16 -7.83 0.88 -22.45
C GLU A 16 -8.00 1.59 -21.10
N LEU A 17 -9.26 1.84 -20.69
CA LEU A 17 -9.53 2.40 -19.36
C LEU A 17 -9.25 1.32 -18.31
N LEU A 18 -8.37 1.63 -17.36
CA LEU A 18 -7.99 0.75 -16.27
C LEU A 18 -8.67 1.17 -14.96
N GLY A 19 -8.58 0.30 -13.96
CA GLY A 19 -9.03 0.54 -12.60
C GLY A 19 -8.03 1.38 -11.78
N PRO A 20 -8.16 1.37 -10.44
CA PRO A 20 -7.23 2.07 -9.56
C PRO A 20 -5.81 1.51 -9.63
N SER A 21 -4.84 2.34 -9.25
CA SER A 21 -3.44 1.95 -9.06
C SER A 21 -3.24 1.16 -7.76
N LEU A 22 -2.06 0.56 -7.58
CA LEU A 22 -1.71 -0.06 -6.32
C LEU A 22 -1.47 0.97 -5.19
N GLU A 23 -1.13 2.23 -5.47
CA GLU A 23 -1.05 3.28 -4.41
C GLU A 23 -2.48 3.61 -3.91
N ASP A 24 -3.45 3.76 -4.82
CA ASP A 24 -4.87 3.99 -4.46
C ASP A 24 -5.44 2.84 -3.61
N LEU A 25 -5.15 1.59 -3.99
CA LEU A 25 -5.64 0.40 -3.31
C LEU A 25 -4.92 0.17 -1.97
N PHE A 26 -3.62 0.44 -1.90
CA PHE A 26 -2.85 0.44 -0.65
C PHE A 26 -3.38 1.47 0.35
N TYR A 27 -3.72 2.68 -0.11
CA TYR A 27 -4.35 3.70 0.73
C TYR A 27 -5.75 3.27 1.21
N PHE A 28 -6.58 2.72 0.30
CA PHE A 28 -7.90 2.16 0.64
C PHE A 28 -7.83 1.03 1.67
N CYS A 29 -6.76 0.24 1.68
CA CYS A 29 -6.48 -0.80 2.68
C CYS A 29 -5.85 -0.27 3.99
N GLY A 30 -5.82 1.05 4.21
CA GLY A 30 -5.29 1.64 5.45
C GLY A 30 -3.76 1.76 5.48
N ASN A 31 -3.10 1.83 4.32
CA ASN A 31 -1.65 1.93 4.15
C ASN A 31 -0.87 0.70 4.66
N LYS A 32 -1.45 -0.50 4.52
CA LYS A 32 -0.75 -1.78 4.68
C LYS A 32 -1.47 -2.87 3.90
N LEU A 33 -0.73 -3.83 3.33
CA LEU A 33 -1.30 -5.01 2.69
C LEU A 33 -0.87 -6.30 3.40
N SER A 34 -1.72 -7.32 3.34
CA SER A 34 -1.46 -8.65 3.89
C SER A 34 -0.39 -9.39 3.10
N LEU A 35 0.25 -10.38 3.74
CA LEU A 35 1.25 -11.21 3.07
C LEU A 35 0.64 -11.96 1.86
N LYS A 36 -0.59 -12.47 1.98
CA LYS A 36 -1.32 -13.10 0.87
C LYS A 36 -1.46 -12.15 -0.33
N THR A 37 -1.94 -10.93 -0.09
CA THR A 37 -2.09 -9.90 -1.14
C THR A 37 -0.76 -9.53 -1.78
N VAL A 38 0.30 -9.29 -0.99
CA VAL A 38 1.62 -8.91 -1.53
C VAL A 38 2.26 -10.03 -2.35
N LEU A 39 2.10 -11.30 -1.97
CA LEU A 39 2.62 -12.43 -2.73
C LEU A 39 1.85 -12.66 -4.06
N MET A 40 0.53 -12.52 -4.07
CA MET A 40 -0.27 -12.55 -5.32
C MET A 40 0.10 -11.39 -6.26
N LEU A 41 0.42 -10.21 -5.71
CA LEU A 41 0.93 -9.08 -6.49
C LEU A 41 2.34 -9.35 -7.03
N ALA A 42 3.26 -9.86 -6.20
CA ALA A 42 4.65 -10.11 -6.59
C ALA A 42 4.78 -11.00 -7.84
N ASP A 43 3.97 -12.06 -7.94
CA ASP A 43 3.99 -12.95 -9.11
C ASP A 43 3.55 -12.25 -10.39
N GLN A 44 2.48 -11.45 -10.31
CA GLN A 44 2.01 -10.66 -11.46
C GLN A 44 3.00 -9.55 -11.83
N MET A 45 3.54 -8.82 -10.85
CA MET A 45 4.52 -7.75 -11.06
C MET A 45 5.80 -8.27 -11.72
N LEU A 46 6.38 -9.37 -11.21
CA LEU A 46 7.51 -10.05 -11.84
C LEU A 46 7.20 -10.46 -13.27
N THR A 47 6.00 -11.00 -13.52
CA THR A 47 5.58 -11.41 -14.87
C THR A 47 5.41 -10.23 -15.84
N ARG A 48 5.02 -9.03 -15.37
CA ARG A 48 4.99 -7.82 -16.22
C ARG A 48 6.38 -7.26 -16.52
N ILE A 49 7.27 -7.25 -15.52
CA ILE A 49 8.66 -6.79 -15.69
C ILE A 49 9.44 -7.74 -16.61
N GLU A 50 9.33 -9.05 -16.40
CA GLU A 50 9.90 -10.08 -17.29
C GLU A 50 9.42 -9.90 -18.73
N TYR A 51 8.11 -9.68 -18.95
CA TYR A 51 7.57 -9.44 -20.28
C TYR A 51 8.17 -8.18 -20.92
N LEU A 52 8.26 -7.06 -20.20
CA LEU A 52 8.85 -5.82 -20.71
C LEU A 52 10.33 -6.01 -21.10
N HIS A 53 11.10 -6.67 -20.22
CA HIS A 53 12.51 -6.99 -20.45
C HIS A 53 12.70 -7.96 -21.62
N SER A 54 11.75 -8.88 -21.86
CA SER A 54 11.74 -9.76 -23.04
C SER A 54 11.56 -9.02 -24.37
N LYS A 55 11.08 -7.77 -24.33
CA LYS A 55 10.95 -6.88 -25.50
C LYS A 55 12.12 -5.88 -25.63
N GLY A 56 13.17 -6.01 -24.82
CA GLY A 56 14.34 -5.14 -24.87
C GLY A 56 14.15 -3.77 -24.22
N PHE A 57 13.09 -3.58 -23.42
CA PHE A 57 12.83 -2.35 -22.68
C PHE A 57 13.09 -2.52 -21.18
N LEU A 58 13.42 -1.42 -20.52
CA LEU A 58 13.44 -1.27 -19.07
C LEU A 58 12.28 -0.34 -18.67
N HIS A 59 11.78 -0.44 -17.43
CA HIS A 59 10.70 0.42 -16.96
C HIS A 59 11.22 1.73 -16.35
N ARG A 60 12.30 1.66 -15.58
CA ARG A 60 13.04 2.78 -14.95
C ARG A 60 12.27 3.62 -13.91
N ASP A 61 10.97 3.39 -13.73
CA ASP A 61 10.13 4.05 -12.72
C ASP A 61 9.14 3.05 -12.07
N ILE A 62 9.67 1.93 -11.57
CA ILE A 62 8.90 0.90 -10.85
C ILE A 62 8.39 1.48 -9.51
N LYS A 63 7.07 1.73 -9.45
CA LYS A 63 6.35 2.29 -8.30
C LYS A 63 4.87 1.87 -8.31
N PRO A 64 4.13 1.90 -7.19
CA PRO A 64 2.74 1.45 -7.11
C PRO A 64 1.78 2.18 -8.07
N ASP A 65 2.01 3.47 -8.34
CA ASP A 65 1.19 4.28 -9.25
C ASP A 65 1.17 3.73 -10.69
N ASN A 66 2.25 3.07 -11.10
CA ASN A 66 2.45 2.55 -12.47
C ASN A 66 1.92 1.11 -12.63
N PHE A 67 1.35 0.51 -11.58
CA PHE A 67 0.66 -0.79 -11.64
C PHE A 67 -0.83 -0.56 -11.33
N LEU A 68 -1.69 -0.81 -12.32
CA LEU A 68 -3.14 -0.62 -12.21
C LEU A 68 -3.86 -1.96 -12.33
N MET A 69 -4.96 -2.13 -11.61
CA MET A 69 -5.85 -3.29 -11.82
C MET A 69 -6.70 -3.10 -13.08
N GLY A 70 -7.10 -4.20 -13.73
CA GLY A 70 -8.09 -4.16 -14.80
C GLY A 70 -9.51 -3.82 -14.31
N LEU A 71 -10.48 -3.77 -15.23
CA LEU A 71 -11.89 -3.54 -14.94
C LEU A 71 -12.76 -4.76 -15.29
N GLY A 72 -13.89 -4.91 -14.59
CA GLY A 72 -14.88 -5.96 -14.84
C GLY A 72 -14.24 -7.36 -14.80
N LYS A 73 -14.36 -8.13 -15.89
CA LYS A 73 -13.77 -9.47 -16.03
C LYS A 73 -12.23 -9.51 -15.94
N LYS A 74 -11.54 -8.36 -15.97
CA LYS A 74 -10.09 -8.22 -15.75
C LYS A 74 -9.73 -7.70 -14.35
N ALA A 75 -10.66 -7.58 -13.41
CA ALA A 75 -10.42 -6.92 -12.11
C ALA A 75 -9.38 -7.59 -11.20
N ASN A 76 -8.99 -8.84 -11.47
CA ASN A 76 -7.87 -9.53 -10.81
C ASN A 76 -6.53 -9.43 -11.57
N GLN A 77 -6.52 -8.87 -12.77
CA GLN A 77 -5.34 -8.77 -13.63
C GLN A 77 -4.62 -7.44 -13.39
N LEU A 78 -3.33 -7.52 -13.06
CA LEU A 78 -2.47 -6.34 -12.94
C LEU A 78 -1.95 -5.89 -14.31
N VAL A 79 -1.84 -4.59 -14.54
CA VAL A 79 -1.31 -3.97 -15.76
C VAL A 79 -0.21 -2.98 -15.39
N LEU A 80 0.99 -3.17 -15.93
CA LEU A 80 2.09 -2.21 -15.83
C LEU A 80 1.94 -1.15 -16.92
N THR A 81 1.81 0.12 -16.54
CA THR A 81 1.63 1.25 -17.47
C THR A 81 2.97 1.92 -17.79
N LEU A 82 3.13 2.32 -19.05
CA LEU A 82 4.36 2.94 -19.57
C LEU A 82 4.20 4.46 -19.66
N ILE A 83 4.70 5.21 -18.68
CA ILE A 83 4.77 6.69 -18.76
C ILE A 83 6.11 7.22 -18.23
N ASN A 84 7.17 7.01 -19.02
CA ASN A 84 8.19 8.03 -19.29
C ASN A 84 9.00 7.62 -20.54
N SER A 85 8.57 8.09 -21.71
CA SER A 85 9.25 7.90 -23.00
C SER A 85 10.47 8.81 -23.18
N SER A 86 10.73 9.71 -22.23
CA SER A 86 11.79 10.71 -22.21
C SER A 86 13.19 10.10 -21.98
N ARG A 87 13.68 9.36 -22.99
CA ARG A 87 15.03 8.76 -23.05
C ARG A 87 16.19 9.73 -22.77
N GLU A 88 15.95 11.03 -22.87
CA GLU A 88 16.97 12.09 -22.85
C GLU A 88 17.22 12.69 -21.46
N ASN A 89 16.32 12.46 -20.49
CA ASN A 89 16.47 13.00 -19.14
C ASN A 89 17.51 12.21 -18.32
N LYS A 90 18.79 12.53 -18.51
CA LYS A 90 19.92 12.04 -17.69
C LYS A 90 19.95 12.60 -16.25
N GLY A 91 19.02 13.49 -15.89
CA GLY A 91 18.80 13.90 -14.51
C GLY A 91 18.04 12.83 -13.71
N LEU A 92 18.04 12.92 -12.37
CA LEU A 92 17.33 11.98 -11.49
C LEU A 92 15.80 12.17 -11.61
N THR A 93 15.21 11.57 -12.65
CA THR A 93 13.80 11.64 -13.03
C THR A 93 13.09 10.31 -12.77
N GLY A 94 12.82 10.02 -11.50
CA GLY A 94 12.07 8.84 -11.07
C GLY A 94 11.71 8.93 -9.59
N THR A 95 10.80 8.10 -9.10
CA THR A 95 10.40 8.17 -7.68
C THR A 95 11.52 7.69 -6.75
N ALA A 96 12.28 8.63 -6.17
CA ALA A 96 13.41 8.42 -5.25
C ALA A 96 13.18 7.37 -4.15
N ARG A 97 11.92 7.23 -3.70
CA ARG A 97 11.45 6.24 -2.72
C ARG A 97 11.81 4.80 -3.16
N TYR A 98 11.66 4.50 -4.45
CA TYR A 98 11.82 3.15 -5.03
C TYR A 98 13.06 3.02 -5.91
N ALA A 99 13.60 4.10 -6.47
CA ALA A 99 14.81 4.08 -7.32
C ALA A 99 16.00 3.31 -6.72
N SER A 100 16.70 2.52 -7.54
CA SER A 100 17.85 1.70 -7.13
C SER A 100 19.06 2.49 -6.62
N TYR A 101 19.99 1.84 -5.92
CA TYR A 101 21.26 2.47 -5.54
C TYR A 101 22.03 3.02 -6.75
N ASN A 102 22.12 2.27 -7.85
CA ASN A 102 22.77 2.72 -9.09
C ASN A 102 22.12 4.01 -9.62
N THR A 103 20.77 4.07 -9.60
CA THR A 103 20.00 5.25 -10.02
C THR A 103 20.30 6.48 -9.17
N HIS A 104 20.45 6.33 -7.84
CA HIS A 104 20.87 7.44 -6.96
C HIS A 104 22.32 7.89 -7.23
N SER A 105 23.18 6.96 -7.65
CA SER A 105 24.59 7.24 -8.01
C SER A 105 24.78 7.75 -9.45
N GLY A 106 23.71 7.90 -10.24
CA GLY A 106 23.78 8.34 -11.64
C GLY A 106 24.37 7.30 -12.60
N ILE A 107 24.51 6.05 -12.16
CA ILE A 107 24.95 4.91 -12.98
C ILE A 107 23.79 4.52 -13.92
N GLU A 108 24.11 4.07 -15.14
CA GLU A 108 23.06 3.64 -16.08
C GLU A 108 22.22 2.48 -15.52
N GLN A 109 20.91 2.57 -15.70
CA GLN A 109 19.94 1.59 -15.25
C GLN A 109 19.85 0.38 -16.19
N SER A 110 19.70 -0.79 -15.57
CA SER A 110 19.69 -2.12 -16.17
C SER A 110 18.55 -2.99 -15.63
N ARG A 111 18.48 -4.27 -16.04
CA ARG A 111 17.42 -5.20 -15.62
C ARG A 111 17.37 -5.48 -14.12
N ARG A 112 18.49 -5.29 -13.40
CA ARG A 112 18.56 -5.46 -11.94
C ARG A 112 17.92 -4.30 -11.18
N ASP A 113 17.93 -3.11 -11.77
CA ASP A 113 17.46 -1.87 -11.14
C ASP A 113 15.94 -1.85 -11.01
N ASP A 114 15.22 -2.26 -12.06
CA ASP A 114 13.76 -2.46 -12.01
C ASP A 114 13.36 -3.55 -10.99
N LEU A 115 14.21 -4.56 -10.77
CA LEU A 115 13.97 -5.61 -9.77
C LEU A 115 14.28 -5.17 -8.34
N GLU A 116 15.37 -4.42 -8.11
CA GLU A 116 15.67 -3.79 -6.82
C GLU A 116 14.54 -2.83 -6.42
N SER A 117 14.06 -2.02 -7.37
CA SER A 117 12.90 -1.15 -7.20
C SER A 117 11.62 -1.92 -6.89
N LEU A 118 11.35 -3.05 -7.55
CA LEU A 118 10.22 -3.93 -7.18
C LEU A 118 10.36 -4.43 -5.72
N GLY A 119 11.56 -4.82 -5.29
CA GLY A 119 11.80 -5.24 -3.91
C GLY A 119 11.41 -4.16 -2.90
N TYR A 120 11.79 -2.91 -3.16
CA TYR A 120 11.37 -1.78 -2.33
C TYR A 120 9.86 -1.53 -2.36
N VAL A 121 9.17 -1.77 -3.49
CA VAL A 121 7.71 -1.68 -3.58
C VAL A 121 7.01 -2.79 -2.76
N LEU A 122 7.49 -4.04 -2.82
CA LEU A 122 6.93 -5.14 -2.03
C LEU A 122 7.12 -4.90 -0.52
N MET A 123 8.30 -4.43 -0.10
CA MET A 123 8.53 -4.06 1.30
C MET A 123 7.72 -2.84 1.75
N TYR A 124 7.46 -1.88 0.86
CA TYR A 124 6.59 -0.75 1.16
C TYR A 124 5.16 -1.22 1.50
N PHE A 125 4.58 -2.12 0.69
CA PHE A 125 3.24 -2.66 0.94
C PHE A 125 3.13 -3.43 2.26
N LEU A 126 4.13 -4.26 2.60
CA LEU A 126 4.15 -5.05 3.85
C LEU A 126 4.38 -4.22 5.11
N ARG A 127 5.22 -3.18 5.01
CA ARG A 127 5.61 -2.33 6.15
C ARG A 127 4.70 -1.13 6.38
N GLY A 128 3.93 -0.74 5.36
CA GLY A 128 3.25 0.55 5.28
C GLY A 128 4.18 1.75 5.05
N SER A 129 5.46 1.63 5.41
CA SER A 129 6.48 2.64 5.11
C SER A 129 7.90 2.08 5.03
N LEU A 130 8.71 2.72 4.19
CA LEU A 130 10.14 2.47 4.02
C LEU A 130 10.98 3.41 4.93
N PRO A 131 12.12 2.96 5.50
CA PRO A 131 12.92 3.73 6.47
C PRO A 131 13.53 5.07 6.00
N TRP A 132 13.31 5.45 4.74
CA TRP A 132 13.75 6.70 4.11
C TRP A 132 12.59 7.62 3.66
N GLN A 133 11.35 7.32 4.08
CA GLN A 133 10.23 8.26 3.97
C GLN A 133 10.32 9.36 5.04
N GLY A 134 9.56 10.45 4.86
CA GLY A 134 9.51 11.58 5.81
C GLY A 134 10.75 12.50 5.84
N LEU A 135 11.88 12.11 5.23
CA LEU A 135 13.13 12.86 5.27
C LEU A 135 12.99 14.29 4.69
N GLN A 136 13.34 15.28 5.52
CA GLN A 136 13.29 16.70 5.17
C GLN A 136 14.65 17.22 4.68
N ALA A 137 14.62 18.12 3.68
CA ALA A 137 15.78 18.79 3.11
C ALA A 137 15.34 20.08 2.39
N ALA A 138 16.25 21.05 2.23
CA ALA A 138 15.91 22.33 1.60
C ALA A 138 15.77 22.23 0.07
N THR A 139 16.55 21.36 -0.58
CA THR A 139 16.49 21.17 -2.04
C THR A 139 16.13 19.73 -2.43
N LYS A 140 15.62 19.55 -3.66
CA LYS A 140 15.37 18.23 -4.24
C LYS A 140 16.62 17.35 -4.21
N ARG A 141 17.78 17.87 -4.63
CA ARG A 141 19.06 17.13 -4.63
C ARG A 141 19.42 16.62 -3.23
N GLN A 142 19.44 17.51 -2.23
CA GLN A 142 19.68 17.13 -0.82
C GLN A 142 18.70 16.07 -0.31
N LYS A 143 17.43 16.07 -0.77
CA LYS A 143 16.44 15.05 -0.40
C LYS A 143 16.78 13.68 -0.98
N TYR A 144 17.24 13.61 -2.22
CA TYR A 144 17.73 12.37 -2.83
C TYR A 144 19.03 11.91 -2.14
N ASP A 145 19.98 12.82 -1.87
CA ASP A 145 21.22 12.49 -1.15
C ASP A 145 20.94 11.87 0.24
N LYS A 146 19.97 12.43 0.99
CA LYS A 146 19.52 11.87 2.27
C LYS A 146 18.82 10.52 2.12
N ILE A 147 18.00 10.32 1.09
CA ILE A 147 17.36 9.02 0.80
C ILE A 147 18.42 7.97 0.45
N CYS A 148 19.38 8.28 -0.42
CA CYS A 148 20.48 7.38 -0.79
C CYS A 148 21.31 6.97 0.43
N LYS A 149 21.77 7.95 1.23
CA LYS A 149 22.49 7.68 2.50
C LYS A 149 21.66 6.85 3.47
N LYS A 150 20.33 7.02 3.52
CA LYS A 150 19.45 6.23 4.39
C LYS A 150 19.16 4.81 3.85
N LYS A 151 19.17 4.60 2.53
CA LYS A 151 19.18 3.26 1.93
C LYS A 151 20.46 2.51 2.29
N LEU A 152 21.63 3.11 2.03
CA LEU A 152 22.94 2.51 2.35
C LEU A 152 23.11 2.17 3.83
N SER A 153 22.65 3.04 4.74
CA SER A 153 22.68 2.80 6.20
C SER A 153 21.52 1.95 6.74
N THR A 154 20.79 1.24 5.88
CA THR A 154 19.73 0.30 6.27
C THR A 154 20.02 -1.08 5.64
N PRO A 155 20.69 -2.00 6.35
CA PRO A 155 20.92 -3.37 5.88
C PRO A 155 19.63 -4.09 5.50
N ILE A 156 19.73 -5.08 4.60
CA ILE A 156 18.59 -5.84 4.07
C ILE A 156 17.87 -6.58 5.20
N GLU A 157 18.64 -7.08 6.17
CA GLU A 157 18.21 -7.77 7.39
C GLU A 157 17.41 -6.84 8.31
N VAL A 158 17.72 -5.54 8.30
CA VAL A 158 16.99 -4.51 9.06
C VAL A 158 15.74 -4.05 8.31
N LEU A 159 15.80 -3.93 6.98
CA LEU A 159 14.65 -3.63 6.12
C LEU A 159 13.60 -4.74 6.17
N CYS A 160 14.04 -6.00 6.14
CA CYS A 160 13.21 -7.21 6.11
C CYS A 160 12.96 -7.81 7.50
N LYS A 161 13.44 -7.19 8.59
CA LYS A 161 13.24 -7.69 9.96
C LYS A 161 11.77 -7.93 10.27
N SER A 162 11.46 -9.11 10.79
CA SER A 162 10.10 -9.60 11.10
C SER A 162 9.19 -9.84 9.88
N TYR A 163 9.76 -9.97 8.68
CA TYR A 163 9.09 -10.47 7.47
C TYR A 163 9.73 -11.78 7.01
N PRO A 164 9.08 -12.57 6.13
CA PRO A 164 9.63 -13.84 5.64
C PRO A 164 11.01 -13.67 4.98
N VAL A 165 11.88 -14.66 5.18
CA VAL A 165 13.28 -14.63 4.72
C VAL A 165 13.41 -14.47 3.20
N GLU A 166 12.41 -14.92 2.46
CA GLU A 166 12.27 -14.77 1.01
C GLU A 166 12.42 -13.31 0.54
N PHE A 167 11.99 -12.32 1.34
CA PHE A 167 12.15 -10.91 0.97
C PHE A 167 13.62 -10.44 1.07
N ALA A 168 14.37 -10.94 2.05
CA ALA A 168 15.81 -10.70 2.13
C ALA A 168 16.55 -11.44 1.00
N SER A 169 16.22 -12.72 0.76
CA SER A 169 16.77 -13.51 -0.35
C SER A 169 16.52 -12.86 -1.72
N TYR A 170 15.36 -12.22 -1.91
CA TYR A 170 15.05 -11.45 -3.11
C TYR A 170 16.02 -10.28 -3.32
N PHE A 171 16.30 -9.47 -2.29
CA PHE A 171 17.27 -8.36 -2.42
C PHE A 171 18.69 -8.86 -2.63
N HIS A 172 19.13 -9.88 -1.88
CA HIS A 172 20.45 -10.48 -2.05
C HIS A 172 20.65 -11.02 -3.47
N TYR A 173 19.63 -11.65 -4.05
CA TYR A 173 19.65 -12.01 -5.47
C TYR A 173 19.78 -10.78 -6.38
N CYS A 174 18.93 -9.77 -6.22
CA CYS A 174 18.93 -8.60 -7.11
C CYS A 174 20.25 -7.83 -7.09
N LEU A 175 20.90 -7.74 -5.92
CA LEU A 175 22.18 -7.05 -5.74
C LEU A 175 23.40 -7.88 -6.20
N SER A 176 23.26 -9.21 -6.32
CA SER A 176 24.29 -10.08 -6.89
C SER A 176 24.39 -9.98 -8.43
N LEU A 177 23.43 -9.34 -9.10
CA LEU A 177 23.37 -9.26 -10.55
C LEU A 177 24.41 -8.29 -11.14
N THR A 178 25.14 -8.72 -12.17
CA THR A 178 25.91 -7.78 -13.02
C THR A 178 24.95 -6.87 -13.81
N PHE A 179 25.48 -5.77 -14.37
CA PHE A 179 24.72 -4.81 -15.18
C PHE A 179 24.07 -5.48 -16.41
N ASP A 180 24.80 -6.36 -17.09
CA ASP A 180 24.41 -7.04 -18.32
C ASP A 180 23.69 -8.37 -18.08
N GLN A 181 23.71 -8.93 -16.86
CA GLN A 181 23.11 -10.23 -16.56
C GLN A 181 21.61 -10.30 -16.91
N ARG A 182 21.15 -11.49 -17.31
CA ARG A 182 19.73 -11.82 -17.40
C ARG A 182 19.27 -12.43 -16.07
N PRO A 183 18.32 -11.82 -15.34
CA PRO A 183 17.75 -12.40 -14.13
C PRO A 183 16.95 -13.69 -14.41
N ASP A 184 16.97 -14.64 -13.47
CA ASP A 184 16.02 -15.76 -13.43
C ASP A 184 14.73 -15.31 -12.72
N TYR A 185 13.81 -14.74 -13.50
CA TYR A 185 12.45 -14.42 -13.06
C TYR A 185 11.69 -15.67 -12.58
N GLY A 186 12.05 -16.85 -13.07
CA GLY A 186 11.53 -18.13 -12.60
C GLY A 186 11.93 -18.39 -11.14
N LEU A 187 13.19 -18.15 -10.76
CA LEU A 187 13.66 -18.25 -9.37
C LEU A 187 12.89 -17.30 -8.46
N LEU A 188 12.78 -16.04 -8.85
CA LEU A 188 12.10 -15.01 -8.06
C LEU A 188 10.59 -15.30 -7.90
N LYS A 189 9.93 -15.84 -8.93
CA LYS A 189 8.54 -16.32 -8.82
C LYS A 189 8.43 -17.59 -7.97
N ARG A 190 9.31 -18.57 -8.13
CA ARG A 190 9.35 -19.80 -7.30
C ARG A 190 9.54 -19.46 -5.82
N LEU A 191 10.40 -18.50 -5.50
CA LEU A 191 10.67 -18.03 -4.14
C LEU A 191 9.38 -17.58 -3.42
N PHE A 192 8.62 -16.66 -4.03
CA PHE A 192 7.36 -16.18 -3.46
C PHE A 192 6.21 -17.20 -3.53
N ARG A 193 6.14 -18.03 -4.58
CA ARG A 193 5.15 -19.13 -4.68
C ARG A 193 5.33 -20.19 -3.60
N ASN A 194 6.57 -20.60 -3.33
CA ASN A 194 6.87 -21.58 -2.29
C ASN A 194 6.49 -21.06 -0.89
N LEU A 195 6.73 -19.77 -0.61
CA LEU A 195 6.26 -19.11 0.60
C LEU A 195 4.73 -19.04 0.67
N PHE A 196 4.06 -18.72 -0.43
CA PHE A 196 2.59 -18.64 -0.53
C PHE A 196 1.92 -19.98 -0.19
N THR A 197 2.40 -21.08 -0.79
CA THR A 197 1.93 -22.43 -0.48
C THR A 197 2.27 -22.85 0.96
N ARG A 198 3.48 -22.54 1.45
CA ARG A 198 3.90 -22.85 2.84
C ARG A 198 3.12 -22.06 3.89
N ALA A 199 2.57 -20.90 3.53
CA ALA A 199 1.67 -20.10 4.37
C ALA A 199 0.20 -20.55 4.32
N GLY A 200 -0.13 -21.59 3.53
CA GLY A 200 -1.50 -22.11 3.41
C GLY A 200 -2.46 -21.19 2.67
N TYR A 201 -1.97 -20.41 1.69
CA TYR A 201 -2.81 -19.49 0.93
C TYR A 201 -3.28 -20.07 -0.41
N ASP A 202 -4.59 -19.92 -0.68
CA ASP A 202 -5.20 -20.19 -1.98
C ASP A 202 -5.02 -19.04 -2.98
N SER A 203 -4.78 -19.38 -4.25
CA SER A 203 -4.67 -18.43 -5.37
C SER A 203 -6.06 -17.99 -5.90
N ASP A 204 -6.93 -17.57 -4.99
CA ASP A 204 -8.33 -17.20 -5.23
C ASP A 204 -8.54 -15.77 -5.79
N TYR A 205 -7.47 -14.97 -5.88
CA TYR A 205 -7.50 -13.55 -6.22
C TYR A 205 -8.33 -12.67 -5.25
N LEU A 206 -8.58 -13.13 -4.03
CA LEU A 206 -9.20 -12.35 -2.96
C LEU A 206 -8.16 -11.49 -2.26
N PHE A 207 -7.82 -10.37 -2.91
CA PHE A 207 -7.01 -9.30 -2.34
C PHE A 207 -7.74 -8.57 -1.19
N ASP A 208 -6.98 -7.87 -0.34
CA ASP A 208 -7.49 -7.20 0.86
C ASP A 208 -8.63 -6.20 0.53
N TRP A 209 -8.48 -5.43 -0.56
CA TRP A 209 -9.51 -4.50 -1.02
C TRP A 209 -10.78 -5.18 -1.54
N THR A 210 -10.71 -6.44 -1.97
CA THR A 210 -11.89 -7.22 -2.37
C THR A 210 -12.71 -7.57 -1.13
N ILE A 211 -12.03 -8.00 -0.05
CA ILE A 211 -12.64 -8.33 1.24
C ILE A 211 -13.26 -7.07 1.89
N LEU A 212 -12.52 -5.97 1.95
CA LEU A 212 -13.00 -4.70 2.52
C LEU A 212 -14.22 -4.14 1.78
N LYS A 213 -14.24 -4.18 0.44
CA LYS A 213 -15.40 -3.75 -0.36
C LYS A 213 -16.63 -4.63 -0.10
N TYR A 214 -16.45 -5.94 0.00
CA TYR A 214 -17.53 -6.85 0.34
C TYR A 214 -18.12 -6.55 1.73
N GLN A 215 -17.27 -6.33 2.74
CA GLN A 215 -17.69 -5.96 4.09
C GLN A 215 -18.49 -4.63 4.11
N GLN A 216 -17.99 -3.59 3.43
CA GLN A 216 -18.67 -2.30 3.30
C GLN A 216 -20.05 -2.44 2.63
N MET A 217 -20.15 -3.24 1.56
CA MET A 217 -21.40 -3.49 0.86
C MET A 217 -22.45 -4.23 1.70
N GLN A 218 -22.03 -5.12 2.61
CA GLN A 218 -22.98 -5.78 3.52
C GLN A 218 -23.44 -4.83 4.64
N GLN A 219 -22.52 -4.03 5.23
CA GLN A 219 -22.88 -3.03 6.25
C GLN A 219 -23.92 -2.02 5.73
N GLN A 220 -23.75 -1.53 4.50
CA GLN A 220 -24.70 -0.62 3.85
C GLN A 220 -26.09 -1.25 3.68
N LYS A 221 -26.18 -2.54 3.33
CA LYS A 221 -27.48 -3.24 3.23
C LYS A 221 -28.18 -3.31 4.58
N THR A 222 -27.48 -3.70 5.64
CA THR A 222 -28.05 -3.79 7.00
C THR A 222 -28.59 -2.45 7.51
N GLN A 223 -27.94 -1.33 7.16
CA GLN A 223 -28.39 0.02 7.51
C GLN A 223 -29.54 0.56 6.64
N SER A 224 -29.91 -0.15 5.57
CA SER A 224 -30.91 0.28 4.57
C SER A 224 -32.28 -0.43 4.67
N GLN A 225 -32.46 -1.34 5.63
CA GLN A 225 -33.80 -1.84 5.95
C GLN A 225 -34.56 -0.82 6.80
N PRO A 226 -35.77 -0.39 6.41
CA PRO A 226 -36.61 0.46 7.25
C PRO A 226 -37.14 -0.34 8.45
N ASN A 227 -37.19 0.28 9.62
CA ASN A 227 -37.91 -0.28 10.76
C ASN A 227 -39.39 -0.49 10.38
N ALA A 228 -39.83 -1.75 10.35
CA ALA A 228 -41.26 -2.05 10.30
C ALA A 228 -41.92 -1.53 11.59
N PRO A 229 -43.07 -0.82 11.52
CA PRO A 229 -43.74 -0.35 12.72
C PRO A 229 -44.25 -1.52 13.56
N LEU A 230 -44.04 -1.44 14.87
CA LEU A 230 -44.61 -2.38 15.84
C LEU A 230 -46.13 -2.31 15.77
N ALA A 231 -46.77 -3.40 15.35
CA ALA A 231 -48.23 -3.52 15.35
C ALA A 231 -48.74 -3.61 16.80
N VAL A 232 -49.47 -2.59 17.24
CA VAL A 232 -50.11 -2.54 18.56
C VAL A 232 -51.49 -3.20 18.49
N PRO A 233 -51.79 -4.21 19.31
CA PRO A 233 -53.15 -4.73 19.48
C PRO A 233 -53.88 -3.96 20.60
N THR A 234 -55.02 -3.38 20.26
CA THR A 234 -56.08 -2.91 21.18
C THR A 234 -57.35 -3.69 20.82
N SER A 235 -58.21 -4.20 21.73
CA SER A 235 -58.29 -4.12 23.20
C SER A 235 -58.56 -5.54 23.78
N LEU A 236 -59.15 -5.85 24.95
CA LEU A 236 -59.86 -5.12 26.03
C LEU A 236 -59.75 -5.96 27.34
N GLU A 237 -60.63 -5.69 28.31
CA GLU A 237 -60.76 -6.31 29.66
C GLU A 237 -62.22 -6.84 29.86
N PRO A 238 -62.70 -7.34 31.04
CA PRO A 238 -62.02 -7.51 32.34
C PRO A 238 -62.30 -8.82 33.15
N LEU A 239 -61.50 -9.00 34.22
CA LEU A 239 -61.75 -9.63 35.55
C LEU A 239 -62.35 -11.05 35.68
N GLU A 240 -61.66 -11.88 36.49
CA GLU A 240 -62.23 -12.54 37.68
C GLU A 240 -61.09 -12.97 38.66
N GLU A 241 -61.39 -13.16 39.95
CA GLU A 241 -60.44 -13.52 41.03
C GLU A 241 -60.70 -14.94 41.57
N ASP A 242 -59.65 -15.67 42.00
CA ASP A 242 -59.66 -16.34 43.33
C ASP A 242 -58.23 -16.71 43.82
N ASN A 243 -58.16 -17.14 45.08
CA ASN A 243 -57.01 -17.46 45.93
C ASN A 243 -56.54 -18.93 45.70
N ASN A 244 -55.40 -19.45 46.19
CA ASN A 244 -54.95 -19.45 47.59
C ASN A 244 -53.63 -20.25 47.81
N LYS A 245 -52.99 -20.08 48.98
CA LYS A 245 -52.08 -21.01 49.72
C LYS A 245 -50.72 -21.49 49.13
N GLY A 246 -49.66 -20.74 49.52
CA GLY A 246 -48.54 -21.27 50.32
C GLY A 246 -47.36 -21.98 49.61
N VAL A 247 -46.27 -22.37 50.31
CA VAL A 247 -45.81 -22.05 51.68
C VAL A 247 -44.31 -22.42 51.81
N ASN A 248 -43.56 -21.78 52.72
CA ASN A 248 -42.11 -21.94 53.01
C ASN A 248 -41.14 -21.45 51.90
N GLY A 249 -39.96 -20.90 52.21
CA GLY A 249 -39.37 -20.65 53.54
C GLY A 249 -38.14 -19.73 53.53
N SER A 250 -37.59 -19.51 54.72
CA SER A 250 -36.43 -18.67 55.09
C SER A 250 -35.10 -19.04 54.37
N THR A 251 -34.03 -18.22 54.37
CA THR A 251 -33.59 -17.31 55.45
C THR A 251 -32.70 -16.14 54.97
N GLN A 252 -32.69 -15.06 55.76
CA GLN A 252 -31.65 -14.02 55.87
C GLN A 252 -30.30 -14.58 56.37
N LEU A 253 -29.14 -13.93 56.29
CA LEU A 253 -28.68 -12.62 55.75
C LEU A 253 -27.23 -12.86 55.18
N ASP A 254 -26.18 -12.02 55.11
CA ASP A 254 -25.90 -10.64 55.56
C ASP A 254 -24.87 -9.93 54.62
N ALA A 255 -24.41 -8.73 54.99
CA ALA A 255 -23.50 -7.86 54.24
C ALA A 255 -22.01 -7.98 54.61
N GLU A 256 -21.09 -7.52 53.74
CA GLU A 256 -20.22 -6.35 53.99
C GLU A 256 -19.22 -6.04 52.84
N LYS A 257 -18.64 -4.83 52.87
CA LYS A 257 -17.42 -4.41 52.15
C LYS A 257 -16.39 -3.93 53.19
N PRO A 258 -15.10 -3.96 52.85
CA PRO A 258 -14.29 -2.75 53.05
C PRO A 258 -13.40 -2.39 51.85
N LEU A 259 -12.69 -1.24 51.98
CA LEU A 259 -11.94 -0.57 50.92
C LEU A 259 -10.71 0.17 51.50
N ILE A 260 -9.51 -0.10 50.96
CA ILE A 260 -8.21 0.55 51.24
C ILE A 260 -7.41 0.40 49.90
N SER A 261 -6.81 1.42 49.25
CA SER A 261 -5.70 2.35 49.61
C SER A 261 -4.35 1.60 49.83
N VAL A 262 -3.13 2.13 49.62
CA VAL A 262 -2.59 3.51 49.69
C VAL A 262 -1.45 3.72 48.65
N ASP A 263 -1.13 4.98 48.31
CA ASP A 263 -0.01 5.44 47.46
C ASP A 263 1.43 5.12 47.97
N HIS A 264 2.43 5.25 47.07
CA HIS A 264 3.54 6.24 47.16
C HIS A 264 4.34 6.27 45.82
N GLN A 265 4.54 7.43 45.16
CA GLN A 265 5.70 8.36 45.21
C GLN A 265 7.08 7.81 44.73
N ARG A 266 8.03 8.56 44.11
CA ARG A 266 8.09 9.87 43.39
C ARG A 266 9.55 10.17 42.99
N THR A 267 9.88 10.66 41.77
CA THR A 267 11.12 11.45 41.40
C THR A 267 11.20 11.69 39.86
N VAL A 268 12.20 12.45 39.34
CA VAL A 268 12.16 13.91 39.02
C VAL A 268 13.39 14.32 38.14
N ASN A 269 13.34 15.49 37.45
CA ASN A 269 14.46 16.24 36.79
C ASN A 269 15.06 15.72 35.43
N ASN A 270 15.65 16.53 34.52
CA ASN A 270 15.50 17.97 34.16
C ASN A 270 16.24 18.36 32.83
N GLY A 271 15.95 19.53 32.22
CA GLY A 271 16.72 20.21 31.11
C GLY A 271 16.42 19.76 29.66
N SER A 272 16.23 20.58 28.59
CA SER A 272 16.86 21.83 28.04
C SER A 272 17.98 21.56 26.99
N SER A 273 18.29 22.36 25.94
CA SER A 273 18.00 23.76 25.51
C SER A 273 17.90 23.95 23.96
N MET A 274 17.78 25.20 23.48
CA MET A 274 17.84 25.73 22.07
C MET A 274 19.13 26.62 21.88
N PRO A 275 19.52 27.29 20.74
CA PRO A 275 18.67 28.01 19.72
C PRO A 275 19.16 28.26 18.24
N THR A 276 18.29 28.89 17.42
CA THR A 276 18.46 29.88 16.30
C THR A 276 19.49 29.77 15.14
N ALA A 277 19.02 29.93 13.88
CA ALA A 277 19.44 30.98 12.88
C ALA A 277 18.73 30.89 11.48
N MET A 278 18.79 31.98 10.68
CA MET A 278 18.27 32.24 9.30
C MET A 278 19.24 33.26 8.62
N PRO A 279 19.09 33.78 7.35
CA PRO A 279 18.09 33.60 6.27
C PRO A 279 18.68 33.42 4.82
N GLY A 280 17.82 33.44 3.77
CA GLY A 280 18.12 34.19 2.51
C GLY A 280 18.03 33.48 1.13
N VAL A 281 17.17 34.02 0.23
CA VAL A 281 17.16 33.99 -1.27
C VAL A 281 17.25 32.61 -2.02
N SER A 282 16.77 32.38 -3.25
CA SER A 282 16.05 33.16 -4.30
C SER A 282 14.97 32.30 -4.98
N THR A 283 14.04 32.90 -5.74
CA THR A 283 12.99 32.20 -6.51
C THR A 283 13.28 32.15 -8.02
N GLU A 284 13.19 30.97 -8.63
CA GLU A 284 13.15 30.79 -10.09
C GLU A 284 11.79 30.28 -10.59
N ASN A 285 11.47 30.55 -11.85
CA ASN A 285 10.21 30.18 -12.49
C ASN A 285 10.07 28.66 -12.70
N VAL A 286 8.90 28.11 -12.37
CA VAL A 286 8.56 26.69 -12.59
C VAL A 286 7.47 26.55 -13.64
N SER A 287 7.83 26.03 -14.81
CA SER A 287 6.87 25.63 -15.85
C SER A 287 5.91 24.56 -15.33
N LYS A 288 4.61 24.71 -15.65
CA LYS A 288 3.53 23.88 -15.11
C LYS A 288 3.55 22.45 -15.70
N PRO A 289 3.28 21.39 -14.91
CA PRO A 289 3.16 20.04 -15.43
C PRO A 289 1.88 19.85 -16.27
N VAL A 290 1.94 18.96 -17.27
CA VAL A 290 0.80 18.59 -18.12
C VAL A 290 -0.32 17.97 -17.29
N ARG A 291 -1.54 18.48 -17.44
CA ARG A 291 -2.69 18.11 -16.62
C ARG A 291 -3.64 17.18 -17.37
N LEU A 292 -3.49 15.87 -17.15
CA LEU A 292 -4.40 14.84 -17.68
C LEU A 292 -5.86 15.17 -17.33
N ARG A 293 -6.70 15.43 -18.34
CA ARG A 293 -8.15 15.59 -18.19
C ARG A 293 -8.85 14.25 -18.39
N ARG A 294 -9.69 13.86 -17.44
CA ARG A 294 -10.52 12.66 -17.51
C ARG A 294 -11.79 12.97 -18.30
N VAL A 295 -11.80 12.69 -19.60
CA VAL A 295 -12.98 12.90 -20.46
C VAL A 295 -13.90 11.67 -20.36
N SER A 296 -15.05 11.84 -19.69
CA SER A 296 -16.12 10.84 -19.66
C SER A 296 -17.01 10.98 -20.88
N SER A 297 -17.01 9.99 -21.77
CA SER A 297 -17.89 9.96 -22.94
C SER A 297 -19.33 9.67 -22.53
N THR A 298 -20.13 10.72 -22.32
CA THR A 298 -21.59 10.61 -22.41
C THR A 298 -21.96 10.21 -23.83
N LYS A 299 -22.67 9.09 -23.99
CA LYS A 299 -23.32 8.76 -25.27
C LYS A 299 -24.53 9.67 -25.46
N GLN A 300 -24.69 10.16 -26.68
CA GLN A 300 -25.98 10.21 -27.35
C GLN A 300 -26.07 8.95 -28.24
#